data_AF-A0A4R0HIG0-F1
#
_entry.id   AF-A0A4R0HIG0-F1
#
_cell.length_a   1.000
_cell.length_b   1.000
_cell.length_c   1.000
_cell.angle_alpha   90.00
_cell.angle_beta   90.00
_cell.angle_gamma   90.00
#
_symmetry.space_group_name_H-M   'P 1'
#
loop_
_entity.id
_entity.type
_entity.pdbx_description
1 polymer ?
#
loop_
_entity_poly.entity_id
_entity_poly.type
_entity_poly.pdbx_seq_one_letter_code
_entity_poly.pdbx_strand_id
1 'polypeptide(L)'
;MAESILQYYRELFDMNLAMLEMTKQERWEDFVEVAADYVIKKQDILTHSTDALSMMVKEELKVLLKELLANEAEITRNLQARLNTLKQNLSSIHRGARCSQLYSQHQAPSLH
;
A
#
# COMPACT_ATOMS: atom_id res chain seq x y z
N MET A 1 3.05 -16.61 26.40
CA MET A 1 1.84 -15.82 26.06
C MET A 1 2.15 -14.34 25.85
N ALA A 2 2.87 -13.65 26.74
CA ALA A 2 3.28 -12.25 26.50
C ALA A 2 4.34 -12.12 25.39
N GLU A 3 5.35 -12.99 25.39
CA GLU A 3 6.41 -13.02 24.35
C GLU A 3 5.86 -13.37 22.96
N SER A 4 4.85 -14.23 22.88
CA SER A 4 4.23 -14.58 21.59
C SER A 4 3.50 -13.38 21.00
N ILE A 5 2.77 -12.60 21.80
CA ILE A 5 2.09 -11.40 21.33
C ILE A 5 3.10 -10.36 20.82
N LEU A 6 4.18 -10.13 21.57
CA LEU A 6 5.25 -9.21 21.15
C LEU A 6 5.87 -9.64 19.82
N GLN A 7 6.14 -10.93 19.65
CA GLN A 7 6.67 -11.49 18.41
C GLN A 7 5.71 -11.25 17.22
N TYR A 8 4.41 -11.46 17.41
CA TYR A 8 3.41 -11.17 16.37
C TYR A 8 3.40 -9.68 15.96
N TYR A 9 3.47 -8.76 16.92
CA TYR A 9 3.54 -7.32 16.61
C TYR A 9 4.83 -6.93 15.90
N ARG A 10 5.97 -7.55 16.26
CA ARG A 10 7.26 -7.34 15.57
C ARG A 10 7.20 -7.81 14.14
N GLU A 11 6.67 -9.01 13.90
CA GLU A 11 6.50 -9.52 12.54
C GLU A 11 5.56 -8.63 11.71
N LEU A 12 4.49 -8.11 12.30
CA LEU A 12 3.61 -7.16 11.62
C LEU A 12 4.36 -5.87 11.28
N PHE A 13 5.18 -5.36 12.20
CA PHE A 13 6.00 -4.18 11.97
C PHE A 13 7.04 -4.40 10.86
N ASP A 14 7.67 -5.56 10.79
CA ASP A 14 8.62 -5.90 9.73
C ASP A 14 7.94 -5.95 8.36
N MET A 15 6.73 -6.53 8.27
CA MET A 15 5.92 -6.51 7.05
C MET A 15 5.54 -5.08 6.66
N ASN A 16 5.22 -4.24 7.64
CA ASN A 16 4.88 -2.83 7.43
C ASN A 16 6.09 -2.03 6.89
N LEU A 17 7.29 -2.25 7.42
CA LEU A 17 8.52 -1.65 6.89
C LEU A 17 8.84 -2.14 5.48
N ALA A 18 8.69 -3.44 5.20
CA ALA A 18 8.88 -4.00 3.87
C ALA A 18 7.92 -3.38 2.85
N MET A 19 6.64 -3.26 3.20
CA MET A 19 5.64 -2.58 2.37
C MET A 19 5.99 -1.11 2.13
N LEU A 20 6.43 -0.39 3.17
CA LEU A 20 6.85 1.01 3.01
C LEU A 20 8.01 1.13 2.01
N GLU A 21 9.02 0.28 2.13
CA GLU A 21 10.15 0.27 1.21
C GLU A 21 9.72 -0.10 -0.22
N MET A 22 8.84 -1.08 -0.39
CA MET A 22 8.27 -1.43 -1.70
C MET A 22 7.53 -0.26 -2.34
N THR A 23 6.76 0.52 -1.57
CA THR A 23 6.09 1.72 -2.10
C THR A 23 7.07 2.81 -2.52
N LYS A 24 8.21 2.95 -1.83
CA LYS A 24 9.28 3.90 -2.19
C LYS A 24 10.02 3.49 -3.45
N GLN A 25 10.22 2.18 -3.63
CA GLN A 25 10.85 1.58 -4.81
C GLN A 25 9.88 1.38 -5.99
N GLU A 26 8.61 1.78 -5.85
CA GLU A 26 7.55 1.54 -6.84
C GLU A 26 7.36 0.06 -7.22
N ARG A 27 7.71 -0.87 -6.32
CA ARG A 27 7.57 -2.32 -6.51
C ARG A 27 6.14 -2.77 -6.20
N TRP A 28 5.21 -2.35 -7.04
CA TRP A 28 3.76 -2.50 -6.78
C TRP A 28 3.26 -3.95 -6.81
N GLU A 29 3.83 -4.81 -7.66
CA GLU A 29 3.42 -6.23 -7.73
C GLU A 29 3.77 -6.95 -6.43
N ASP A 30 5.03 -6.85 -5.98
CA ASP A 30 5.49 -7.41 -4.71
C ASP A 30 4.72 -6.83 -3.51
N PHE A 31 4.38 -5.53 -3.57
CA PHE A 31 3.60 -4.87 -2.54
C PHE A 31 2.21 -5.50 -2.36
N VAL A 32 1.52 -5.83 -3.45
CA VAL A 32 0.17 -6.39 -3.39
C VAL A 32 0.15 -7.76 -2.70
N GLU A 33 1.15 -8.60 -2.98
CA GLU A 33 1.28 -9.91 -2.34
C GLU A 33 1.45 -9.75 -0.82
N VAL A 34 2.40 -8.92 -0.39
CA VAL A 34 2.68 -8.70 1.05
C VAL A 34 1.51 -7.99 1.75
N ALA A 35 0.82 -7.07 1.07
CA ALA A 35 -0.31 -6.35 1.64
C ALA A 35 -1.50 -7.25 1.96
N ALA A 36 -1.75 -8.27 1.14
CA ALA A 36 -2.81 -9.24 1.41
C ALA A 36 -2.54 -10.01 2.72
N ASP A 37 -1.33 -10.56 2.85
CA ASP A 37 -0.92 -11.29 4.05
C ASP A 37 -0.88 -10.39 5.29
N TYR A 38 -0.44 -9.14 5.12
CA TYR A 38 -0.41 -8.14 6.19
C TYR A 38 -1.79 -7.87 6.79
N VAL A 39 -2.81 -7.69 5.94
CA VAL A 39 -4.17 -7.40 6.40
C VAL A 39 -4.76 -8.58 7.17
N ILE A 40 -4.56 -9.80 6.68
CA ILE A 40 -4.99 -11.03 7.36
C ILE A 40 -4.34 -11.10 8.74
N LYS A 41 -3.02 -10.94 8.79
CA LYS A 41 -2.24 -11.03 10.04
C LYS A 41 -2.60 -9.93 11.03
N LYS A 42 -2.87 -8.71 10.55
CA LYS A 42 -3.35 -7.59 11.39
C LYS A 42 -4.71 -7.89 12.01
N GLN A 43 -5.59 -8.56 11.28
CA GLN A 43 -6.91 -8.93 11.77
C GLN A 43 -6.84 -10.02 12.85
N ASP A 44 -5.93 -10.98 12.71
CA ASP A 44 -5.69 -12.02 13.71
C ASP A 44 -5.26 -11.45 15.06
N ILE A 45 -4.48 -10.35 15.06
CA ILE A 45 -4.06 -9.68 16.29
C ILE A 45 -5.23 -9.17 17.13
N LEU A 46 -6.34 -8.77 16.50
CA LEU A 46 -7.54 -8.31 17.22
C LEU A 46 -8.21 -9.43 18.02
N THR A 47 -7.88 -10.69 17.75
CA THR A 47 -8.40 -11.86 18.46
C THR A 47 -7.59 -12.20 19.71
N HIS A 48 -6.41 -11.60 19.89
CA HIS A 48 -5.53 -11.86 21.04
C HIS A 48 -5.76 -10.83 22.16
N SER A 49 -6.08 -11.31 23.38
CA SER A 49 -6.17 -10.45 24.56
C SER A 49 -4.78 -9.97 25.01
N THR A 50 -4.67 -8.66 25.27
CA THR A 50 -3.46 -7.99 25.78
C THR A 50 -3.51 -7.75 27.29
N ASP A 51 -4.52 -8.29 27.98
CA ASP A 51 -4.82 -7.97 29.38
C ASP A 51 -3.74 -8.47 30.34
N ALA A 52 -3.09 -9.59 30.02
CA ALA A 52 -2.03 -10.20 30.82
C ALA A 52 -0.62 -9.61 30.57
N LEU A 53 -0.48 -8.56 29.75
CA LEU A 53 0.83 -7.96 29.45
C LEU A 53 1.30 -7.06 30.60
N SER A 54 2.59 -7.14 30.91
CA SER A 54 3.22 -6.24 31.89
C SER A 54 3.23 -4.79 31.38
N MET A 55 3.30 -3.83 32.30
CA MET A 55 3.31 -2.41 31.96
C MET A 55 4.48 -2.01 31.04
N MET A 56 5.65 -2.62 31.25
CA MET A 56 6.83 -2.41 30.41
C MET A 56 6.58 -2.86 28.96
N VAL A 57 5.99 -4.05 28.77
CA VAL A 57 5.66 -4.59 27.44
C VAL A 57 4.57 -3.75 26.76
N LYS A 58 3.60 -3.22 27.52
CA LYS A 58 2.58 -2.32 26.99
C LYS A 58 3.17 -1.01 26.45
N GLU A 59 4.15 -0.42 27.14
CA GLU A 59 4.77 0.82 26.65
C GLU A 59 5.65 0.57 25.41
N GLU A 60 6.36 -0.56 25.35
CA GLU A 60 7.10 -0.98 24.15
C GLU A 60 6.16 -1.16 22.95
N LEU A 61 5.06 -1.89 23.12
CA LEU A 61 4.06 -2.07 22.08
C LEU A 61 3.44 -0.76 21.62
N LYS A 62 3.23 0.19 22.53
CA LYS A 62 2.68 1.51 22.20
C LYS A 62 3.64 2.33 21.33
N VAL A 63 4.95 2.23 21.56
CA VAL A 63 5.95 2.87 20.68
C VAL A 63 5.91 2.22 19.29
N LEU A 64 5.96 0.89 19.23
CA LEU A 64 5.92 0.13 17.98
C LEU A 64 4.63 0.41 17.17
N LEU A 65 3.48 0.48 17.84
CA LEU A 65 2.20 0.80 17.20
C LEU A 65 2.15 2.24 16.64
N LYS A 66 2.77 3.20 17.32
CA LYS A 66 2.85 4.58 16.81
C LYS A 66 3.66 4.64 15.51
N GLU A 67 4.79 3.95 15.47
CA GLU A 67 5.63 3.87 14.27
C GLU A 67 4.89 3.14 13.14
N LEU A 68 4.24 2.02 13.45
CA LEU A 68 3.41 1.28 12.50
C LEU A 68 2.33 2.17 11.88
N LEU A 69 1.60 2.95 12.68
CA LEU A 69 0.58 3.88 12.18
C LEU A 69 1.17 5.00 11.33
N ALA A 70 2.34 5.52 11.70
CA ALA A 70 3.02 6.55 10.91
C ALA A 70 3.43 6.00 9.53
N ASN A 71 3.97 4.79 9.48
CA ASN A 71 4.34 4.12 8.25
C ASN A 71 3.11 3.79 7.39
N GLU A 72 2.01 3.31 7.97
CA GLU A 72 0.75 3.07 7.25
C GLU A 72 0.20 4.36 6.60
N ALA A 73 0.32 5.50 7.29
CA ALA A 73 -0.06 6.79 6.73
C ALA A 73 0.82 7.17 5.53
N GLU A 74 2.12 6.88 5.56
CA GLU A 74 3.03 7.12 4.43
C GLU A 74 2.73 6.19 3.25
N ILE A 75 2.56 4.89 3.51
CA ILE A 75 2.13 3.90 2.51
C ILE A 75 0.84 4.36 1.81
N THR A 76 -0.14 4.82 2.57
CA THR A 76 -1.42 5.30 2.04
C THR A 76 -1.24 6.51 1.13
N ARG A 77 -0.37 7.46 1.50
CA ARG A 77 -0.05 8.61 0.64
C ARG A 77 0.61 8.17 -0.66
N ASN A 78 1.55 7.23 -0.60
CA ASN A 78 2.24 6.71 -1.79
C ASN A 78 1.27 5.99 -2.73
N LEU A 79 0.37 5.18 -2.19
CA LEU A 79 -0.68 4.52 -2.96
C LEU A 79 -1.63 5.52 -3.63
N GLN A 80 -2.04 6.57 -2.91
CA GLN A 80 -2.89 7.62 -3.46
C GLN A 80 -2.19 8.39 -4.59
N ALA A 81 -0.90 8.69 -4.42
CA ALA A 81 -0.09 9.32 -5.46
C ALA A 81 -0.01 8.44 -6.71
N ARG A 82 0.29 7.13 -6.55
CA ARG A 82 0.31 6.17 -7.66
C ARG A 82 -1.03 6.08 -8.38
N LEU A 83 -2.14 6.02 -7.63
CA LEU A 83 -3.49 6.01 -8.20
C LEU A 83 -3.76 7.27 -9.04
N ASN A 84 -3.32 8.44 -8.56
CA ASN A 84 -3.47 9.69 -9.30
C ASN A 84 -2.66 9.67 -10.60
N THR A 85 -1.43 9.17 -10.57
CA THR A 85 -0.59 9.00 -11.77
C THR A 85 -1.24 8.06 -12.78
N LEU A 86 -1.79 6.93 -12.34
CA LEU A 86 -2.49 5.98 -13.20
C LEU A 86 -3.72 6.61 -13.86
N LYS A 87 -4.54 7.35 -13.10
CA LYS A 87 -5.71 8.10 -13.62
C LYS A 87 -5.31 9.15 -14.64
N GLN A 88 -4.22 9.88 -14.38
CA GLN A 88 -3.69 10.88 -15.32
C GLN A 88 -3.24 10.20 -16.61
N ASN A 89 -2.45 9.13 -16.52
CA ASN A 89 -1.97 8.36 -17.66
C ASN A 89 -3.11 7.84 -18.54
N LEU A 90 -4.13 7.22 -17.93
CA LEU A 90 -5.35 6.79 -18.64
C LEU A 90 -6.05 7.95 -19.35
N SER A 91 -6.19 9.10 -18.68
CA SER A 91 -6.83 10.29 -19.25
C SER A 91 -6.04 10.84 -20.45
N SER A 92 -4.70 10.79 -20.42
CA SER A 92 -3.86 11.13 -21.58
C SER A 92 -3.98 10.11 -22.71
N ILE A 93 -4.04 8.81 -22.42
CA ILE A 93 -4.26 7.77 -23.44
C ILE A 93 -5.61 7.97 -24.14
N HIS A 94 -6.69 8.19 -23.39
CA HIS A 94 -8.01 8.45 -23.97
C HIS A 94 -8.03 9.69 -24.86
N ARG A 95 -7.35 10.77 -24.44
CA ARG A 95 -7.20 11.98 -25.25
C ARG A 95 -6.37 11.74 -26.50
N GLY A 96 -5.25 11.01 -26.38
CA GLY A 96 -4.41 10.61 -27.52
C GLY A 96 -5.17 9.74 -28.52
N ALA A 97 -5.90 8.73 -28.06
CA ALA A 97 -6.74 7.88 -28.91
C ALA A 97 -7.82 8.69 -29.64
N ARG A 98 -8.47 9.65 -28.96
CA ARG A 98 -9.45 10.55 -29.57
C ARG A 98 -8.80 11.47 -30.62
N CYS A 99 -7.62 12.01 -30.34
CA CYS A 99 -6.85 12.79 -31.32
C CYS A 99 -6.49 11.94 -32.53
N SER A 100 -5.93 10.73 -32.33
CA SER A 100 -5.59 9.81 -33.42
C SER A 100 -6.82 9.41 -34.25
N GLN A 101 -7.98 9.20 -33.63
CA GLN A 101 -9.25 8.98 -34.34
C GLN A 101 -9.64 10.18 -35.20
N LEU A 102 -9.58 11.40 -34.66
CA LEU A 102 -9.88 12.62 -35.42
C LEU A 102 -8.88 12.83 -36.57
N TYR A 103 -7.59 12.57 -36.37
CA TYR A 103 -6.60 12.61 -37.43
C TYR A 103 -6.88 11.57 -38.52
N SER A 104 -7.22 10.33 -38.15
CA SER A 104 -7.59 9.28 -39.13
C SER A 104 -8.86 9.62 -39.92
N GLN A 105 -9.82 10.33 -39.31
CA GLN A 105 -11.02 10.82 -39.97
C GLN A 105 -10.72 12.00 -40.92
N HIS A 106 -9.77 12.87 -40.56
CA HIS A 106 -9.34 14.00 -41.41
C HIS A 106 -8.32 13.60 -42.49
N GLN A 107 -7.64 12.44 -42.38
CA GLN A 107 -6.76 11.89 -43.41
C GLN A 107 -7.49 11.10 -44.51
N ALA A 108 -8.82 10.94 -44.41
CA ALA A 108 -9.66 10.42 -45.48
C ALA A 108 -10.36 11.56 -46.24
N PRO A 109 -9.60 12.39 -46.97
CA PRO A 109 -9.93 12.53 -48.39
C PRO A 109 -8.67 12.73 -49.25
N SER A 110 -8.25 11.66 -49.94
CA SER A 110 -7.80 11.69 -51.34
C SER A 110 -7.08 10.38 -51.64
N LEU A 111 -7.66 9.57 -52.53
CA LEU A 111 -7.01 9.05 -53.73
C LEU A 111 -8.06 8.28 -54.54
N HIS A 112 -8.47 8.94 -55.64
CA HIS A 112 -9.16 8.49 -56.86
C HIS A 112 -10.57 7.89 -56.78
#